data_AF-A0A2R6S6R6-F1
#
_entry.id   AF-A0A2R6S6R6-F1
#
_cell.length_a   1.000
_cell.length_b   1.000
_cell.length_c   1.000
_cell.angle_alpha   90.00
_cell.angle_beta   90.00
_cell.angle_gamma   90.00
#
_symmetry.space_group_name_H-M   'P 1'
#
loop_
_entity.id
_entity.type
_entity.pdbx_description
1 polymer ?
#
loop_
_entity_poly.entity_id
_entity_poly.type
_entity_poly.pdbx_seq_one_letter_code
_entity_poly.pdbx_strand_id
1 'polypeptide(L)'
;MPSQHDLINFRVEDILSGKSEVDKILHRAPSPEYGYVILPDMKWDLITISSLYLMAISLSSSIRSLRDLRKSHLPMLRSIRVETARIVKERWGLGEGSIRMFIHYQPSYCVYIRACPSSTIHTKYASEDHFHVHIVNANYLGLMGSTVGQAHLLDDVISLLEVDSDNIADGTSIYERLTLTYGLGDQHGLFGPLKQAQAMISAA
;
A
#
# COMPACT_ATOMS: atom_id res chain seq x y z
N MET A 1 -8.71 -1.28 26.15
CA MET A 1 -7.95 -0.22 25.46
C MET A 1 -7.72 -0.69 24.04
N PRO A 2 -8.11 0.07 23.01
CA PRO A 2 -7.76 -0.25 21.63
C PRO A 2 -6.24 -0.28 21.48
N SER A 3 -5.71 -1.21 20.68
CA SER A 3 -4.30 -1.20 20.30
C SER A 3 -3.98 0.00 19.40
N GLN A 4 -2.71 0.40 19.28
CA GLN A 4 -2.31 1.46 18.33
C GLN A 4 -2.76 1.14 16.88
N HIS A 5 -2.85 -0.14 16.52
CA HIS A 5 -3.34 -0.58 15.21
C HIS A 5 -4.84 -0.36 15.03
N ASP A 6 -5.64 -0.59 16.08
CA ASP A 6 -7.08 -0.31 16.03
C ASP A 6 -7.32 1.17 15.76
N LEU A 7 -6.57 2.06 16.41
CA LEU A 7 -6.66 3.52 16.21
C LEU A 7 -6.26 3.98 14.80
N ILE A 8 -5.42 3.21 14.10
CA ILE A 8 -4.91 3.54 12.77
C ILE A 8 -5.91 3.13 11.67
N ASN A 9 -6.61 2.00 11.82
CA ASN A 9 -7.60 1.54 10.82
C ASN A 9 -8.88 2.41 10.82
N PHE A 10 -9.35 2.82 12.01
CA PHE A 10 -10.46 3.80 12.11
C PHE A 10 -10.16 5.09 11.34
N ARG A 11 -8.89 5.51 11.28
CA ARG A 11 -8.48 6.74 10.62
C ARG A 11 -8.64 6.68 9.10
N VAL A 12 -8.35 5.55 8.46
CA VAL A 12 -8.46 5.43 6.98
C VAL A 12 -9.92 5.54 6.57
N GLU A 13 -10.81 4.77 7.16
CA GLU A 13 -12.25 4.86 6.89
C GLU A 13 -12.82 6.25 7.17
N ASP A 14 -12.38 6.91 8.25
CA ASP A 14 -12.80 8.27 8.56
C ASP A 14 -12.32 9.28 7.50
N ILE A 15 -11.12 9.09 6.93
CA ILE A 15 -10.65 9.89 5.78
C ILE A 15 -11.53 9.64 4.56
N LEU A 16 -11.77 8.36 4.21
CA LEU A 16 -12.49 7.98 3.00
C LEU A 16 -13.98 8.38 3.04
N SER A 17 -14.60 8.24 4.21
CA SER A 17 -16.00 8.61 4.47
C SER A 17 -16.20 10.11 4.73
N GLY A 18 -15.10 10.89 4.80
CA GLY A 18 -15.17 12.33 4.98
C GLY A 18 -15.46 12.78 6.42
N LYS A 19 -15.17 11.93 7.41
CA LYS A 19 -15.29 12.24 8.84
C LYS A 19 -14.03 12.87 9.43
N SER A 20 -12.86 12.64 8.81
CA SER A 20 -11.57 13.14 9.28
C SER A 20 -10.67 13.58 8.12
N GLU A 21 -9.79 14.56 8.37
CA GLU A 21 -8.76 15.10 7.46
C GLU A 21 -9.23 15.52 6.06
N VAL A 22 -10.52 15.79 5.91
CA VAL A 22 -11.14 16.21 4.64
C VAL A 22 -10.50 17.48 4.11
N ASP A 23 -10.17 18.40 5.00
CA ASP A 23 -9.50 19.67 4.73
C ASP A 23 -8.05 19.50 4.21
N LYS A 24 -7.44 18.34 4.45
CA LYS A 24 -6.07 18.03 4.02
C LYS A 24 -5.99 17.27 2.68
N ILE A 25 -7.13 16.85 2.13
CA ILE A 25 -7.17 16.14 0.85
C ILE A 25 -6.69 17.07 -0.26
N LEU A 26 -5.62 16.66 -0.95
CA LEU A 26 -5.01 17.39 -2.05
C LEU A 26 -5.63 17.02 -3.40
N HIS A 27 -6.12 15.78 -3.50
CA HIS A 27 -6.81 15.27 -4.68
C HIS A 27 -7.74 14.11 -4.30
N ARG A 28 -8.88 14.01 -4.99
CA ARG A 28 -9.80 12.87 -4.92
C ARG A 28 -10.25 12.48 -6.32
N ALA A 29 -9.93 11.26 -6.72
CA ALA A 29 -10.46 10.65 -7.94
C ALA A 29 -11.70 9.82 -7.55
N PRO A 30 -12.92 10.21 -7.97
CA PRO A 30 -14.12 9.48 -7.62
C PRO A 30 -14.24 8.23 -8.51
N SER A 31 -14.20 7.05 -7.90
CA SER A 31 -14.60 5.79 -8.54
C SER A 31 -14.80 4.73 -7.44
N PRO A 32 -15.87 3.90 -7.49
CA PRO A 32 -16.09 2.85 -6.50
C PRO A 32 -14.97 1.80 -6.47
N GLU A 33 -14.46 1.42 -7.65
CA GLU A 33 -13.45 0.35 -7.78
C GLU A 33 -12.02 0.89 -7.90
N TYR A 34 -11.86 2.05 -8.54
CA TYR A 34 -10.55 2.59 -8.94
C TYR A 34 -10.29 3.99 -8.38
N GLY A 35 -11.12 4.43 -7.44
CA GLY A 35 -10.99 5.75 -6.84
C GLY A 35 -9.84 5.79 -5.85
N TYR A 36 -9.31 6.98 -5.61
CA TYR A 36 -8.29 7.18 -4.58
C TYR A 36 -8.28 8.63 -4.06
N VAL A 37 -7.63 8.84 -2.93
CA VAL A 37 -7.32 10.16 -2.37
C VAL A 37 -5.82 10.36 -2.26
N ILE A 38 -5.33 11.60 -2.44
CA ILE A 38 -3.95 11.99 -2.12
C ILE A 38 -3.98 13.00 -0.99
N LEU A 39 -3.20 12.76 0.05
CA LEU A 39 -3.09 13.62 1.24
C LEU A 39 -1.71 13.52 1.90
N PRO A 40 -1.32 14.50 2.74
CA PRO A 40 -0.11 14.41 3.54
C PRO A 40 -0.11 13.22 4.51
N ASP A 41 1.02 12.51 4.62
CA ASP A 41 1.23 11.48 5.64
C ASP A 41 1.49 12.16 7.00
N MET A 42 1.01 11.54 8.08
CA MET A 42 1.26 11.99 9.46
C MET A 42 2.74 12.11 9.85
N LYS A 43 3.64 11.45 9.11
CA LYS A 43 5.09 11.50 9.30
C LYS A 43 5.71 12.80 8.82
N TRP A 44 4.99 13.61 8.04
CA TRP A 44 5.50 14.88 7.50
C TRP A 44 5.01 16.08 8.32
N ASP A 45 5.90 17.03 8.54
CA ASP A 45 5.65 18.26 9.30
C ASP A 45 4.90 19.34 8.49
N LEU A 46 4.60 19.06 7.21
CA LEU A 46 3.99 19.98 6.23
C LEU A 46 4.84 21.21 5.88
N ILE A 47 6.09 21.25 6.33
CA ILE A 47 6.99 22.41 6.21
C ILE A 47 8.25 22.02 5.46
N THR A 48 8.93 20.96 5.91
CA THR A 48 10.25 20.57 5.43
C THR A 48 10.12 19.79 4.13
N ILE A 49 10.40 20.45 3.00
CA ILE A 49 10.23 19.85 1.66
C ILE A 49 11.12 18.63 1.43
N SER A 50 12.33 18.60 1.98
CA SER A 50 13.22 17.44 1.87
C SER A 50 12.68 16.20 2.59
N SER A 51 11.73 16.38 3.52
CA SER A 51 11.00 15.29 4.18
C SER A 51 9.54 15.16 3.74
N LEU A 52 9.16 15.80 2.63
CA LEU A 52 7.82 15.68 2.06
C LEU A 52 7.41 14.23 1.94
N TYR A 53 6.24 13.93 2.51
CA TYR A 53 5.63 12.62 2.53
C TYR A 53 4.13 12.77 2.34
N LEU A 54 3.63 12.26 1.22
CA LEU A 54 2.21 12.11 0.92
C LEU A 54 1.87 10.61 0.79
N MET A 55 0.58 10.31 0.82
CA MET A 55 0.05 9.00 0.51
C MET A 55 -1.06 9.13 -0.53
N ALA A 56 -1.11 8.20 -1.47
CA ALA A 56 -2.31 7.93 -2.25
C ALA A 56 -3.00 6.69 -1.67
N ILE A 57 -4.29 6.77 -1.30
CA ILE A 57 -5.03 5.67 -0.68
C ILE A 57 -6.21 5.28 -1.57
N SER A 58 -6.32 4.00 -1.92
CA SER A 58 -7.45 3.43 -2.67
C SER A 58 -8.75 3.60 -1.89
N LEU A 59 -9.81 4.04 -2.57
CA LEU A 59 -11.16 4.05 -2.00
C LEU A 59 -11.73 2.64 -1.86
N SER A 60 -11.35 1.72 -2.75
CA SER A 60 -11.84 0.35 -2.71
C SER A 60 -11.08 -0.46 -1.66
N SER A 61 -11.84 -1.14 -0.78
CA SER A 61 -11.32 -2.14 0.16
C SER A 61 -11.06 -3.51 -0.50
N SER A 62 -11.42 -3.68 -1.77
CA SER A 62 -11.11 -4.91 -2.53
C SER A 62 -9.62 -5.05 -2.86
N ILE A 63 -8.85 -3.96 -2.76
CA ILE A 63 -7.42 -3.94 -3.06
C ILE A 63 -6.67 -3.75 -1.75
N ARG A 64 -6.08 -4.82 -1.22
CA ARG A 64 -5.45 -4.84 0.11
C ARG A 64 -3.94 -4.71 0.03
N SER A 65 -3.34 -5.31 -0.99
CA SER A 65 -1.88 -5.33 -1.16
C SER A 65 -1.47 -5.43 -2.63
N LEU A 66 -0.16 -5.51 -2.89
CA LEU A 66 0.37 -5.84 -4.22
C LEU A 66 -0.26 -7.09 -4.83
N ARG A 67 -0.64 -8.09 -4.00
CA ARG A 67 -1.22 -9.36 -4.48
C ARG A 67 -2.56 -9.19 -5.20
N ASP A 68 -3.30 -8.13 -4.91
CA ASP A 68 -4.62 -7.88 -5.50
C ASP A 68 -4.54 -7.06 -6.79
N LEU A 69 -3.36 -6.54 -7.13
CA LEU A 69 -3.18 -5.74 -8.32
C LEU A 69 -3.32 -6.59 -9.58
N ARG A 70 -4.06 -6.05 -10.54
CA ARG A 70 -4.40 -6.61 -11.85
C ARG A 70 -4.29 -5.52 -12.91
N LYS A 71 -4.23 -5.90 -14.19
CA LYS A 71 -4.21 -4.96 -15.33
C LYS A 71 -5.34 -3.93 -15.31
N SER A 72 -6.53 -4.29 -14.83
CA SER A 72 -7.66 -3.37 -14.70
C SER A 72 -7.37 -2.15 -13.83
N HIS A 73 -6.38 -2.24 -12.93
CA HIS A 73 -5.97 -1.14 -12.05
C HIS A 73 -4.94 -0.19 -12.67
N LEU A 74 -4.39 -0.49 -13.86
CA LEU A 74 -3.42 0.37 -14.54
C LEU A 74 -3.87 1.83 -14.70
N PRO A 75 -5.13 2.14 -15.06
CA PRO A 75 -5.59 3.53 -15.13
C PRO A 75 -5.47 4.26 -13.78
N MET A 76 -5.81 3.60 -12.67
CA MET A 76 -5.67 4.16 -11.32
C MET A 76 -4.21 4.45 -10.98
N LEU A 77 -3.31 3.47 -11.18
CA LEU A 77 -1.89 3.60 -10.88
C LEU A 77 -1.22 4.71 -11.70
N ARG A 78 -1.53 4.78 -13.00
CA ARG A 78 -1.04 5.86 -13.88
C ARG A 78 -1.62 7.22 -13.47
N SER A 79 -2.89 7.26 -13.07
CA SER A 79 -3.53 8.49 -12.58
C SER A 79 -2.84 9.00 -11.31
N ILE A 80 -2.54 8.13 -10.34
CA ILE A 80 -1.79 8.50 -9.13
C ILE A 80 -0.46 9.15 -9.50
N ARG A 81 0.29 8.58 -10.45
CA ARG A 81 1.57 9.13 -10.91
C ARG A 81 1.41 10.54 -11.51
N VAL A 82 0.44 10.72 -12.41
CA VAL A 82 0.18 12.01 -13.09
C VAL A 82 -0.30 13.07 -12.12
N GLU A 83 -1.28 12.75 -11.27
CA GLU A 83 -1.84 13.71 -10.31
C GLU A 83 -0.83 14.06 -9.23
N THR A 84 -0.01 13.11 -8.78
CA THR A 84 1.10 13.40 -7.86
C THR A 84 2.05 14.43 -8.46
N ALA A 85 2.51 14.22 -9.69
CA ALA A 85 3.42 15.14 -10.37
C ALA A 85 2.81 16.55 -10.52
N ARG A 86 1.51 16.63 -10.82
CA ARG A 86 0.78 17.89 -10.90
C ARG A 86 0.72 18.60 -9.54
N ILE A 87 0.30 17.88 -8.49
CA ILE A 87 0.13 18.42 -7.13
C ILE A 87 1.46 18.95 -6.59
N VAL A 88 2.54 18.17 -6.70
CA VAL A 88 3.82 18.57 -6.10
C VAL A 88 4.45 19.77 -6.81
N LYS A 89 4.24 19.89 -8.12
CA LYS A 89 4.65 21.04 -8.92
C LYS A 89 3.86 22.30 -8.52
N GLU A 90 2.54 22.20 -8.44
CA GLU A 90 1.66 23.33 -8.10
C GLU A 90 1.84 23.82 -6.67
N ARG A 91 1.99 22.91 -5.70
CA ARG A 91 2.01 23.24 -4.27
C ARG A 91 3.40 23.61 -3.75
N TRP A 92 4.45 22.97 -4.27
CA TRP A 92 5.81 23.09 -3.72
C TRP A 92 6.89 23.33 -4.79
N GLY A 93 6.51 23.56 -6.06
CA GLY A 93 7.47 23.85 -7.14
C GLY A 93 8.40 22.69 -7.48
N LEU A 94 8.04 21.46 -7.09
CA LEU A 94 8.85 20.27 -7.31
C LEU A 94 8.75 19.79 -8.76
N GLY A 95 9.89 19.69 -9.44
CA GLY A 95 10.00 19.27 -10.84
C GLY A 95 9.97 17.76 -11.04
N GLU A 96 10.12 17.30 -12.29
CA GLU A 96 10.24 15.87 -12.60
C GLU A 96 11.46 15.25 -11.90
N GLY A 97 11.35 13.99 -11.49
CA GLY A 97 12.41 13.26 -10.79
C GLY A 97 12.63 13.67 -9.31
N SER A 98 11.88 14.63 -8.80
CA SER A 98 11.99 15.10 -7.40
C SER A 98 11.27 14.21 -6.38
N ILE A 99 10.50 13.21 -6.83
CA ILE A 99 9.64 12.38 -6.00
C ILE A 99 9.93 10.90 -6.27
N ARG A 100 9.88 10.07 -5.23
CA ARG A 100 9.87 8.61 -5.31
C ARG A 100 8.49 8.09 -4.89
N MET A 101 7.93 7.19 -5.69
CA MET A 101 6.63 6.56 -5.44
C MET A 101 6.81 5.06 -5.27
N PHE A 102 6.33 4.49 -4.18
CA PHE A 102 6.47 3.06 -3.91
C PHE A 102 5.33 2.48 -3.07
N ILE A 103 5.15 1.18 -3.16
CA ILE A 103 4.17 0.39 -2.42
C ILE A 103 4.92 -0.55 -1.47
N HIS A 104 4.41 -0.69 -0.25
CA HIS A 104 4.96 -1.65 0.71
C HIS A 104 4.46 -3.08 0.45
N TYR A 105 5.36 -4.06 0.61
CA TYR A 105 5.01 -5.46 0.78
C TYR A 105 5.91 -6.16 1.81
N GLN A 106 5.37 -6.71 2.89
CA GLN A 106 3.96 -6.65 3.30
C GLN A 106 3.55 -5.21 3.67
N PRO A 107 2.32 -4.76 3.37
CA PRO A 107 1.89 -3.43 3.77
C PRO A 107 1.78 -3.37 5.30
N SER A 108 2.10 -2.22 5.89
CA SER A 108 2.13 -2.06 7.37
C SER A 108 0.76 -2.28 8.03
N TYR A 109 -0.31 -2.27 7.24
CA TYR A 109 -1.70 -2.44 7.69
C TYR A 109 -2.13 -3.92 7.58
N CYS A 110 -1.67 -4.66 6.57
CA CYS A 110 -1.84 -6.12 6.54
C CYS A 110 -0.83 -6.76 7.48
N VAL A 111 -1.24 -7.08 8.70
CA VAL A 111 -1.26 -8.45 9.24
C VAL A 111 -1.40 -8.39 10.77
N TYR A 112 -2.57 -8.78 11.25
CA TYR A 112 -2.71 -9.52 12.51
C TYR A 112 -3.62 -10.72 12.25
N ILE A 113 -3.06 -11.85 11.80
CA ILE A 113 -3.75 -13.13 11.98
C ILE A 113 -3.60 -13.49 13.45
N ARG A 114 -4.56 -13.06 14.28
CA ARG A 114 -4.66 -13.57 15.63
C ARG A 114 -5.29 -14.97 15.53
N ALA A 115 -4.48 -16.01 15.66
CA ALA A 115 -4.99 -17.37 15.83
C ALA A 115 -5.90 -17.39 17.07
N CYS A 116 -7.21 -17.54 16.86
CA CYS A 116 -8.18 -17.68 17.94
C CYS A 116 -8.31 -19.19 18.25
N PRO A 117 -8.00 -19.66 19.47
CA PRO A 117 -8.02 -21.09 19.78
C PRO A 117 -9.44 -21.67 19.98
N SER A 118 -10.49 -20.94 19.59
CA SER A 118 -11.88 -21.36 19.77
C SER A 118 -12.58 -21.45 18.42
N SER A 119 -13.27 -22.56 18.20
CA SER A 119 -13.96 -23.01 16.98
C SER A 119 -15.15 -22.15 16.53
N THR A 120 -15.19 -20.87 16.93
CA THR A 120 -16.19 -19.89 16.45
C THR A 120 -15.43 -18.78 15.72
N ILE A 121 -15.41 -18.86 14.39
CA ILE A 121 -14.84 -17.83 13.53
C ILE A 121 -15.74 -16.60 13.62
N HIS A 122 -15.45 -15.72 14.57
CA HIS A 122 -15.90 -14.34 14.53
C HIS A 122 -14.76 -13.50 13.94
N THR A 123 -14.84 -13.22 12.65
CA THR A 123 -14.06 -12.18 11.94
C THR A 123 -14.45 -10.80 12.47
N LYS A 124 -14.05 -10.44 13.70
CA LYS A 124 -14.43 -9.16 14.30
C LYS A 124 -13.38 -8.05 14.13
N TYR A 125 -12.23 -8.37 13.54
CA TYR A 125 -11.17 -7.40 13.26
C TYR A 125 -10.47 -7.80 11.96
N ALA A 126 -11.21 -7.77 10.85
CA ALA A 126 -10.53 -7.58 9.57
C ALA A 126 -9.92 -6.18 9.64
N SER A 127 -8.60 -6.06 9.64
CA SER A 127 -8.00 -4.80 9.23
C SER A 127 -8.51 -4.54 7.82
N GLU A 128 -9.33 -3.52 7.64
CA GLU A 128 -9.72 -3.06 6.31
C GLU A 128 -8.48 -2.42 5.69
N ASP A 129 -7.62 -3.29 5.17
CA ASP A 129 -6.35 -2.90 4.59
C ASP A 129 -6.63 -2.23 3.26
N HIS A 130 -6.36 -0.93 3.17
CA HIS A 130 -6.44 -0.21 1.92
C HIS A 130 -5.07 -0.19 1.24
N PHE A 131 -5.05 -0.56 -0.03
CA PHE A 131 -3.92 -0.32 -0.91
C PHE A 131 -3.54 1.16 -0.89
N HIS A 132 -2.26 1.43 -0.71
CA HIS A 132 -1.74 2.79 -0.72
C HIS A 132 -0.35 2.87 -1.38
N VAL A 133 -0.07 4.04 -1.94
CA VAL A 133 1.22 4.40 -2.52
C VAL A 133 1.86 5.47 -1.65
N HIS A 134 3.08 5.22 -1.21
CA HIS A 134 3.91 6.20 -0.54
C HIS A 134 4.54 7.13 -1.57
N ILE A 135 4.46 8.43 -1.33
CA ILE A 135 4.95 9.48 -2.21
C ILE A 135 5.90 10.34 -1.40
N VAL A 136 7.20 10.26 -1.66
CA VAL A 136 8.22 10.96 -0.85
C VAL A 136 9.14 11.81 -1.70
N ASN A 137 9.69 12.88 -1.12
CA ASN A 137 10.78 13.60 -1.76
C ASN A 137 11.94 12.65 -2.11
N ALA A 138 12.60 12.83 -3.25
CA ALA A 138 13.76 12.03 -3.64
C ALA A 138 14.92 12.11 -2.63
N ASN A 139 15.04 13.24 -1.92
CA ASN A 139 16.00 13.47 -0.83
C ASN A 139 15.51 12.96 0.52
N TYR A 140 14.30 12.38 0.60
CA TYR A 140 13.81 11.82 1.85
C TYR A 140 14.65 10.59 2.23
N LEU A 141 15.52 10.77 3.22
CA LEU A 141 16.35 9.71 3.81
C LEU A 141 15.57 8.89 4.85
N GLY A 142 14.30 8.61 4.54
CA GLY A 142 13.38 7.93 5.44
C GLY A 142 13.87 6.56 5.91
N LEU A 143 13.25 6.10 7.00
CA LEU A 143 13.55 4.82 7.65
C LEU A 143 13.23 3.60 6.76
N MET A 144 13.41 2.40 7.34
CA MET A 144 13.32 1.04 6.77
C MET A 144 12.19 0.78 5.73
N GLY A 145 11.11 1.56 5.69
CA GLY A 145 10.02 1.37 4.73
C GLY A 145 10.43 1.53 3.25
N SER A 146 11.48 2.32 2.97
CA SER A 146 11.95 2.57 1.60
C SER A 146 13.02 1.59 1.10
N THR A 147 13.38 0.57 1.88
CA THR A 147 14.44 -0.38 1.52
C THR A 147 13.94 -1.47 0.58
N VAL A 148 14.87 -2.05 -0.18
CA VAL A 148 14.63 -3.30 -0.92
C VAL A 148 14.14 -4.40 0.03
N GLY A 149 13.22 -5.23 -0.42
CA GLY A 149 12.53 -6.21 0.43
C GLY A 149 11.43 -5.60 1.30
N GLN A 150 11.03 -4.35 1.02
CA GLN A 150 9.84 -3.73 1.60
C GLN A 150 9.15 -2.83 0.56
N ALA A 151 9.90 -1.95 -0.10
CA ALA A 151 9.39 -1.03 -1.12
C ALA A 151 9.46 -1.61 -2.54
N HIS A 152 8.35 -1.48 -3.28
CA HIS A 152 8.25 -1.76 -4.71
C HIS A 152 7.90 -0.47 -5.45
N LEU A 153 8.73 -0.02 -6.40
CA LEU A 153 8.49 1.24 -7.10
C LEU A 153 7.19 1.18 -7.91
N LEU A 154 6.43 2.28 -7.92
CA LEU A 154 5.15 2.36 -8.63
C LEU A 154 5.33 2.09 -10.13
N ASP A 155 6.39 2.63 -10.74
CA ASP A 155 6.65 2.46 -12.17
C ASP A 155 7.02 1.00 -12.51
N ASP A 156 7.83 0.34 -11.67
CA ASP A 156 8.11 -1.09 -11.84
C ASP A 156 6.83 -1.92 -11.76
N VAL A 157 5.93 -1.56 -10.84
CA VAL A 157 4.64 -2.22 -10.68
C VAL A 157 3.74 -2.05 -11.90
N ILE A 158 3.67 -0.82 -12.43
CA ILE A 158 2.94 -0.52 -13.66
C ILE A 158 3.53 -1.33 -14.83
N SER A 159 4.85 -1.33 -15.00
CA SER A 159 5.51 -2.04 -16.09
C SER A 159 5.33 -3.55 -15.99
N LEU A 160 5.40 -4.14 -14.79
CA LEU A 160 5.14 -5.57 -14.60
C LEU A 160 3.71 -5.96 -14.96
N LEU A 161 2.72 -5.14 -14.62
CA LEU A 161 1.32 -5.36 -15.03
C LEU A 161 1.13 -5.19 -16.54
N GLU A 162 1.83 -4.25 -17.16
CA GLU A 162 1.74 -4.01 -18.61
C GLU A 162 2.26 -5.20 -19.44
N VAL A 163 3.32 -5.85 -18.97
CA VAL A 163 3.91 -7.04 -19.64
C VAL A 163 3.28 -8.36 -19.20
N ASP A 164 2.36 -8.35 -18.25
CA ASP A 164 1.64 -9.55 -17.83
C ASP A 164 0.85 -10.15 -19.01
N SER A 165 0.67 -11.47 -19.06
CA SER A 165 0.00 -12.12 -20.19
C SER A 165 -1.51 -12.14 -19.96
N ASP A 166 -2.30 -11.86 -21.01
CA ASP A 166 -3.77 -12.02 -20.96
C ASP A 166 -4.21 -13.48 -21.12
N ASN A 167 -3.30 -14.39 -21.50
CA ASN A 167 -3.59 -15.79 -21.84
C ASN A 167 -3.18 -16.77 -20.74
N ILE A 168 -3.28 -16.37 -19.47
CA ILE A 168 -3.04 -17.27 -18.33
C ILE A 168 -4.33 -18.08 -18.08
N ALA A 169 -4.23 -19.41 -18.13
CA ALA A 169 -5.37 -20.32 -18.10
C ALA A 169 -6.23 -20.23 -16.83
N ASP A 170 -5.67 -19.80 -15.70
CA ASP A 170 -6.37 -19.62 -14.42
C ASP A 170 -6.81 -18.18 -14.15
N GLY A 171 -6.51 -17.24 -15.07
CA GLY A 171 -6.84 -15.82 -14.92
C GLY A 171 -6.05 -15.08 -13.83
N THR A 172 -4.97 -15.68 -13.31
CA THR A 172 -4.16 -15.06 -12.24
C THR A 172 -3.27 -13.93 -12.77
N SER A 173 -3.16 -12.88 -11.95
CA SER A 173 -2.25 -11.75 -12.15
C SER A 173 -0.80 -12.17 -11.95
N ILE A 174 0.13 -11.46 -12.60
CA ILE A 174 1.57 -11.56 -12.32
C ILE A 174 1.88 -11.46 -10.83
N TYR A 175 1.19 -10.58 -10.09
CA TYR A 175 1.42 -10.43 -8.66
C TYR A 175 0.88 -11.58 -7.81
N GLU A 176 -0.03 -12.39 -8.31
CA GLU A 176 -0.41 -13.65 -7.66
C GLU A 176 0.67 -14.72 -7.87
N ARG A 177 1.38 -14.66 -9.00
CA ARG A 177 2.38 -15.66 -9.40
C ARG A 177 3.81 -15.36 -8.92
N LEU A 178 4.16 -14.09 -8.73
CA LEU A 178 5.52 -13.69 -8.33
C LEU A 178 5.87 -14.18 -6.91
N THR A 179 7.11 -14.65 -6.74
CA THR A 179 7.71 -14.76 -5.41
C THR A 179 8.16 -13.37 -4.96
N LEU A 180 7.63 -12.90 -3.84
CA LEU A 180 7.97 -11.60 -3.26
C LEU A 180 8.79 -11.83 -1.98
N THR A 181 9.98 -11.22 -1.91
CA THR A 181 10.84 -11.26 -0.73
C THR A 181 10.51 -10.09 0.19
N TYR A 182 10.32 -10.38 1.47
CA TYR A 182 10.07 -9.35 2.48
C TYR A 182 10.64 -9.71 3.85
N GLY A 183 10.90 -8.68 4.66
CA GLY A 183 11.28 -8.86 6.06
C GLY A 183 10.08 -9.21 6.94
N LEU A 184 10.27 -10.12 7.89
CA LEU A 184 9.23 -10.51 8.86
C LEU A 184 9.84 -10.65 10.26
N GLY A 185 9.31 -9.92 11.23
CA GLY A 185 9.74 -10.03 12.62
C GLY A 185 9.39 -11.40 13.21
N ASP A 186 10.23 -11.92 14.09
CA ASP A 186 10.04 -13.26 14.70
C ASP A 186 8.83 -13.34 15.65
N GLN A 187 8.44 -12.20 16.23
CA GLN A 187 7.23 -12.06 17.04
C GLN A 187 5.95 -11.97 16.21
N HIS A 188 6.06 -11.91 14.89
CA HIS A 188 4.91 -11.78 14.02
C HIS A 188 4.17 -13.12 13.89
N GLY A 189 2.84 -13.11 13.97
CA GLY A 189 2.03 -14.34 13.98
C GLY A 189 2.19 -15.25 12.75
N LEU A 190 2.61 -14.69 11.61
CA LEU A 190 2.91 -15.47 10.39
C LEU A 190 4.31 -16.10 10.37
N PHE A 191 5.24 -15.68 11.24
CA PHE A 191 6.64 -16.09 11.14
C PHE A 191 6.81 -17.61 11.28
N GLY A 192 6.23 -18.20 12.32
CA GLY A 192 6.26 -19.65 12.55
C GLY A 192 5.64 -20.45 11.40
N PRO A 193 4.36 -20.18 11.03
CA PRO A 193 3.69 -20.87 9.93
C PRO A 193 4.41 -20.78 8.58
N LEU A 194 4.91 -19.59 8.20
CA LEU A 194 5.63 -19.42 6.93
C LEU A 194 6.95 -20.19 6.93
N LYS A 195 7.70 -20.16 8.05
CA LYS A 195 8.93 -20.94 8.18
C LYS A 195 8.69 -22.44 8.04
N GLN A 196 7.60 -22.94 8.61
CA GLN A 196 7.20 -24.34 8.48
C GLN A 196 6.82 -24.70 7.03
N ALA A 197 5.97 -23.88 6.39
CA ALA A 197 5.58 -24.10 5.00
C ALA A 197 6.78 -24.08 4.05
N GLN A 198 7.73 -23.18 4.27
CA GLN A 198 8.96 -23.12 3.47
C GLN A 198 9.81 -24.39 3.59
N ALA A 199 9.93 -24.94 4.80
CA ALA A 199 10.67 -26.18 5.03
C ALA A 199 10.03 -27.38 4.31
N MET A 200 8.70 -27.42 4.21
CA MET A 200 7.98 -28.48 3.48
C MET A 200 8.23 -28.39 1.96
N ILE A 201 8.24 -27.18 1.39
CA ILE A 201 8.51 -26.97 -0.04
C ILE A 201 9.95 -27.37 -0.39
N SER A 202 10.92 -27.02 0.44
CA SER A 202 12.34 -27.35 0.18
C SER A 202 12.68 -28.83 0.33
N ALA A 203 11.78 -29.63 0.89
CA ALA A 203 11.95 -31.08 1.08
C ALA A 203 11.28 -31.93 -0.01
N ALA A 204 10.49 -31.31 -0.89
CA ALA A 204 9.80 -31.93 -2.03
C ALA A 204 10.62 -31.78 -3.32
#